data_AF-A0A0U3IFE9-F1
#
_entry.id   AF-A0A0U3IFE9-F1
#
_cell.length_a   1.000
_cell.length_b   1.000
_cell.length_c   1.000
_cell.angle_alpha   90.00
_cell.angle_beta   90.00
_cell.angle_gamma   90.00
#
_symmetry.space_group_name_H-M   'P 1'
#
loop_
_entity.id
_entity.type
_entity.pdbx_description
1 polymer ?
#
loop_
_entity_poly.entity_id
_entity_poly.type
_entity_poly.pdbx_seq_one_letter_code
_entity_poly.pdbx_strand_id
1 'polypeptide(L)'
;MWPKTLIGLFIGLFLSVSLVLNLNLLLPFAEGVRLLIGLILAFPIWAGCIVWAYSYPSAWKSFKALMLTLVPSVILNTTLMMLR
;
A
#
# COMPACT_ATOMS: atom_id res chain seq x y z
N MET A 1 -3.06 -10.68 19.50
CA MET A 1 -3.24 -10.89 18.04
C MET A 1 -3.89 -9.69 17.37
N TRP A 2 -4.99 -9.17 17.92
CA TRP A 2 -5.72 -7.98 17.46
C TRP A 2 -4.88 -6.74 17.07
N PRO A 3 -3.82 -6.34 17.81
CA PRO A 3 -3.03 -5.17 17.39
C PRO A 3 -2.38 -5.35 16.02
N LYS A 4 -1.91 -6.56 15.69
CA LYS A 4 -1.34 -6.86 14.37
C LYS A 4 -2.40 -6.81 13.27
N THR A 5 -3.60 -7.29 13.58
CA THR A 5 -4.76 -7.21 12.68
C THR A 5 -5.10 -5.77 12.36
N LEU A 6 -5.21 -4.91 13.38
CA LEU A 6 -5.52 -3.49 13.19
C LEU A 6 -4.42 -2.78 12.41
N ILE A 7 -3.14 -3.07 12.70
CA ILE A 7 -2.01 -2.52 11.95
C ILE A 7 -2.07 -2.95 10.48
N GLY A 8 -2.21 -4.26 10.21
CA GLY A 8 -2.31 -4.77 8.84
C GLY A 8 -3.54 -4.23 8.10
N LEU A 9 -4.67 -4.09 8.79
CA LEU A 9 -5.91 -3.54 8.25
C LEU A 9 -5.73 -2.08 7.83
N PHE A 10 -5.33 -1.21 8.76
CA PHE A 10 -5.23 0.22 8.48
C PHE A 10 -3.96 0.58 7.69
N ILE A 11 -2.77 0.20 8.16
CA ILE A 11 -1.51 0.55 7.50
C ILE A 11 -1.38 -0.19 6.17
N GLY A 12 -1.81 -1.45 6.10
CA GLY A 12 -1.86 -2.18 4.84
C GLY A 12 -2.82 -1.55 3.84
N LEU A 13 -3.97 -0.99 4.28
CA LEU A 13 -4.91 -0.31 3.38
C LEU A 13 -4.27 0.96 2.81
N PHE A 14 -3.64 1.78 3.66
CA PHE A 14 -2.90 2.96 3.20
C PHE A 14 -1.76 2.58 2.26
N LEU A 15 -1.04 1.49 2.54
CA LEU A 15 0.02 0.99 1.67
C LEU A 15 -0.52 0.57 0.31
N SER A 16 -1.60 -0.20 0.29
CA SER A 16 -2.26 -0.64 -0.93
C SER A 16 -2.69 0.55 -1.80
N VAL A 17 -3.39 1.52 -1.21
CA VAL A 17 -3.83 2.73 -1.93
C VAL A 17 -2.63 3.50 -2.46
N SER A 18 -1.59 3.68 -1.64
CA SER A 18 -0.36 4.38 -2.03
C SER A 18 0.36 3.68 -3.20
N LEU A 19 0.46 2.36 -3.18
CA LEU A 19 1.12 1.60 -4.26
C LEU A 19 0.31 1.64 -5.56
N VAL A 20 -1.01 1.46 -5.48
CA VAL A 20 -1.90 1.55 -6.65
C VAL A 20 -1.89 2.95 -7.25
N LEU A 21 -1.80 4.00 -6.43
CA LEU A 21 -1.67 5.37 -6.90
C LEU A 21 -0.38 5.60 -7.68
N ASN A 22 0.76 5.05 -7.21
CA ASN A 22 2.02 5.09 -7.95
C ASN A 22 1.89 4.41 -9.31
N LEU A 23 1.27 3.23 -9.36
CA LEU A 23 1.01 2.51 -10.63
C LEU A 23 0.13 3.34 -11.55
N ASN A 24 -0.93 3.96 -11.03
CA ASN A 24 -1.76 4.85 -11.80
C ASN A 24 -0.92 6.00 -12.34
N LEU A 25 -0.09 6.65 -11.54
CA LEU A 25 0.69 7.82 -12.01
C LEU A 25 1.72 7.44 -13.08
N LEU A 26 2.34 6.26 -12.99
CA LEU A 26 3.42 5.80 -13.87
C LEU A 26 2.93 5.12 -15.16
N LEU A 27 1.81 4.40 -15.13
CA LEU A 27 1.37 3.60 -16.27
C LEU A 27 0.70 4.47 -17.36
N PRO A 28 1.14 4.39 -18.63
CA PRO A 28 0.61 5.18 -19.74
C PRO A 28 -0.63 4.53 -20.38
N PHE A 29 -1.58 4.06 -19.56
CA PHE A 29 -2.84 3.48 -20.05
C PHE A 29 -3.99 4.49 -20.00
N ALA A 30 -5.08 4.18 -20.72
CA ALA A 30 -6.31 4.93 -20.61
C ALA A 30 -6.85 4.89 -19.17
N GLU A 31 -7.54 5.94 -18.74
CA GLU A 31 -7.99 6.11 -17.35
C GLU A 31 -8.83 4.92 -16.84
N GLY A 32 -9.78 4.43 -17.64
CA GLY A 32 -10.59 3.27 -17.26
C GLY A 32 -9.78 2.00 -17.02
N VAL A 33 -8.73 1.77 -17.81
CA VAL A 33 -7.83 0.61 -17.66
C VAL A 33 -6.98 0.75 -16.40
N ARG A 34 -6.49 1.96 -16.11
CA ARG A 34 -5.73 2.27 -14.89
C ARG A 34 -6.55 2.00 -13.64
N LEU A 35 -7.79 2.48 -13.60
CA LEU A 35 -8.71 2.26 -12.47
C LEU A 35 -9.04 0.77 -12.28
N LEU A 36 -9.28 0.03 -13.37
CA LEU A 36 -9.54 -1.41 -13.31
C LEU A 36 -8.33 -2.19 -12.76
N ILE A 37 -7.13 -1.90 -13.26
CA ILE A 37 -5.88 -2.51 -12.76
C ILE A 37 -5.70 -2.20 -11.28
N GLY A 38 -5.91 -0.93 -10.89
CA GLY A 38 -5.83 -0.50 -9.51
C GLY A 38 -6.78 -1.26 -8.59
N LEU A 39 -8.04 -1.45 -9.01
CA LEU A 39 -9.04 -2.21 -8.26
C LEU A 39 -8.62 -3.68 -8.08
N ILE A 40 -8.18 -4.33 -9.16
CA ILE A 40 -7.78 -5.74 -9.15
C ILE A 40 -6.56 -5.96 -8.25
N LEU A 41 -5.60 -5.03 -8.26
CA LEU A 41 -4.36 -5.15 -7.48
C LEU A 41 -4.49 -4.71 -6.02
N ALA A 42 -5.39 -3.76 -5.72
CA ALA A 42 -5.56 -3.24 -4.36
C ALA A 42 -5.88 -4.33 -3.34
N PHE A 43 -6.87 -5.19 -3.64
CA PHE A 43 -7.29 -6.22 -2.68
C PHE A 43 -6.22 -7.28 -2.38
N PRO A 44 -5.53 -7.87 -3.38
CA PRO A 44 -4.42 -8.78 -3.12
C PRO A 44 -3.26 -8.14 -2.36
N ILE A 45 -2.87 -6.91 -2.69
CA ILE A 45 -1.81 -6.19 -1.99
C ILE A 45 -2.20 -5.97 -0.52
N TRP A 46 -3.45 -5.54 -0.28
CA TRP A 46 -3.97 -5.33 1.06
C TRP A 46 -4.00 -6.62 1.89
N ALA A 47 -4.54 -7.70 1.32
CA ALA A 47 -4.56 -9.02 1.96
C ALA A 47 -3.12 -9.51 2.28
N GLY A 48 -2.19 -9.31 1.34
CA GLY A 48 -0.77 -9.60 1.55
C GLY A 48 -0.17 -8.82 2.73
N CYS A 49 -0.52 -7.54 2.88
CA CYS A 49 -0.07 -6.71 4.00
C CYS A 49 -0.59 -7.22 5.35
N ILE A 50 -1.83 -7.71 5.40
CA ILE A 50 -2.40 -8.31 6.62
C ILE A 50 -1.61 -9.57 6.99
N VAL A 51 -1.40 -10.49 6.03
CA VAL A 51 -0.62 -11.71 6.26
C VAL A 51 0.82 -11.37 6.69
N TRP A 52 1.42 -10.37 6.05
CA TRP A 52 2.75 -9.90 6.39
C TRP A 52 2.83 -9.29 7.80
N ALA A 53 1.80 -8.57 8.25
CA ALA A 53 1.73 -8.07 9.62
C ALA A 53 1.77 -9.22 10.65
N TYR A 54 1.18 -10.38 10.32
CA TYR A 54 1.19 -11.55 11.19
C TYR A 54 2.52 -12.29 11.23
N SER A 55 3.37 -12.17 10.20
CA SER A 55 4.66 -12.87 10.17
C SER A 55 5.68 -12.33 11.17
N TYR A 56 5.48 -11.13 11.72
CA TYR A 56 6.39 -10.54 12.69
C TYR A 56 6.09 -10.99 14.14
N PRO A 57 7.12 -11.12 15.00
CA PRO A 57 6.93 -11.58 16.37
C PRO A 57 6.16 -10.56 17.24
N SER A 58 6.34 -9.25 17.02
CA SER A 58 5.69 -8.18 17.78
C SER A 58 4.92 -7.21 16.87
N ALA A 59 3.80 -6.67 17.38
CA ALA A 59 2.98 -5.67 16.69
C ALA A 59 3.77 -4.39 16.36
N TRP A 60 4.70 -3.98 17.23
CA TRP A 60 5.53 -2.82 16.96
C TRP A 60 6.49 -3.05 15.78
N LYS A 61 7.01 -4.27 15.64
CA LYS A 61 7.87 -4.64 14.52
C LYS A 61 7.11 -4.68 13.19
N SER A 62 5.88 -5.22 13.18
CA SER A 62 5.03 -5.19 11.97
C SER A 62 4.65 -3.77 11.58
N PHE A 63 4.32 -2.92 12.55
CA PHE A 63 4.03 -1.51 12.30
C PHE A 63 5.22 -0.80 11.65
N LYS A 64 6.42 -0.94 12.24
CA LYS A 64 7.65 -0.34 11.68
C LYS A 64 7.92 -0.82 10.27
N ALA A 65 7.79 -2.12 9.99
CA ALA A 65 8.03 -2.66 8.66
C ALA A 65 7.06 -2.07 7.62
N LEU A 66 5.75 -2.10 7.89
CA LEU A 66 4.74 -1.55 6.99
C LEU A 66 4.89 -0.03 6.80
N MET A 67 5.19 0.71 7.88
CA MET A 67 5.45 2.16 7.80
C MET A 67 6.71 2.48 6.97
N LEU A 68 7.77 1.68 7.12
CA LEU A 68 9.00 1.87 6.36
C LEU A 68 8.80 1.61 4.86
N THR A 69 7.80 0.79 4.48
CA THR A 69 7.37 0.64 3.08
C THR A 69 6.42 1.76 2.64
N LEU A 70 5.55 2.25 3.53
CA LEU A 70 4.58 3.31 3.22
C LEU A 70 5.24 4.66 2.94
N VAL A 71 6.19 5.06 3.78
CA VAL A 71 6.88 6.36 3.67
C VAL A 71 7.49 6.59 2.29
N PRO A 72 8.35 5.71 1.74
CA PRO A 72 8.91 5.92 0.41
C PRO A 72 7.84 5.91 -0.69
N SER A 73 6.79 5.08 -0.56
CA SER A 73 5.68 5.07 -1.51
C SER A 73 4.91 6.38 -1.53
N VAL A 74 4.69 7.00 -0.36
CA VAL A 74 4.04 8.32 -0.25
C VAL A 74 4.95 9.41 -0.81
N ILE A 75 6.25 9.39 -0.51
CA ILE A 75 7.21 10.36 -1.07
C ILE A 75 7.19 10.30 -2.61
N LEU A 76 7.24 9.09 -3.18
CA LEU A 76 7.18 8.89 -4.62
C LEU A 76 5.87 9.44 -5.21
N ASN A 77 4.72 9.13 -4.60
CA ASN A 77 3.43 9.68 -5.02
C ASN A 77 3.41 11.20 -5.03
N THR A 78 3.82 11.84 -3.93
CA THR A 78 3.84 13.30 -3.82
C THR A 78 4.76 13.91 -4.88
N THR A 79 5.92 13.30 -5.11
CA THR A 79 6.87 13.76 -6.13
C THR A 79 6.28 13.65 -7.53
N LEU A 80 5.68 12.50 -7.87
CA LEU A 80 5.03 12.27 -9.16
C LEU A 80 3.84 13.20 -9.39
N MET A 81 3.09 13.54 -8.34
CA MET A 81 1.98 14.50 -8.44
C MET A 81 2.46 15.95 -8.63
N MET A 82 3.60 16.33 -8.06
CA MET A 82 4.16 17.68 -8.24
C MET A 82 4.83 17.87 -9.61
N LEU A 83 5.32 16.79 -10.21
CA LEU A 83 6.03 16.83 -11.51
C LEU A 83 5.09 16.72 -12.73
N ARG A 84 3.80 16.48 -12.51
CA ARG A 84 2.81 16.21 -13.57
C ARG A 84 1.82 17.36 -13.68
#